data_AF-A0A518C8N8-F1
#
_entry.id   AF-A0A518C8N8-F1
#
_cell.length_a   1.000
_cell.length_b   1.000
_cell.length_c   1.000
_cell.angle_alpha   90.00
_cell.angle_beta   90.00
_cell.angle_gamma   90.00
#
_symmetry.space_group_name_H-M   'P 1'
#
loop_
_entity.id
_entity.type
_entity.pdbx_description
1 polymer ?
#
loop_
_entity_poly.entity_id
_entity_poly.type
_entity_poly.pdbx_seq_one_letter_code
_entity_poly.pdbx_strand_id
1 'polypeptide(L)'
;MKLLARLFLHGGWLPRDLNWWIGVLFAIGAVLFCGASILCLLDVATASASVIYFLGSIPFTIAAYLQLHQAANAAPLPSAPKAVSTQHSYFGWRPHDVGWLSCATQFVGTVLFNFNTLDAMIPSLSWFGQDLLVWTPNFIGSILFLISGYLAFIEVGHAYWAWAPKDLSWWITFINLLGCAGFMISAVLAITLPGQPDPVRTTVSVAFTLQGAISFLLGALLMLPEASQAVA
;
A
#
# COMPACT_ATOMS: atom_id res chain seq x y z
N MET A 1 -25.36 4.57 3.82
CA MET A 1 -26.13 3.43 3.25
C MET A 1 -26.24 3.47 1.72
N LYS A 2 -26.61 4.60 1.08
CA LYS A 2 -26.71 4.70 -0.41
C LYS A 2 -25.36 4.59 -1.16
N LEU A 3 -24.25 5.05 -0.57
CA LEU A 3 -22.91 4.95 -1.16
C LEU A 3 -22.39 3.50 -1.18
N LEU A 4 -22.45 2.80 -0.03
CA LEU A 4 -22.12 1.38 0.10
C LEU A 4 -22.93 0.49 -0.85
N ALA A 5 -24.24 0.73 -0.98
CA ALA A 5 -25.07 -0.01 -1.93
C ALA A 5 -24.67 0.25 -3.40
N ARG A 6 -24.27 1.48 -3.76
CA ARG A 6 -23.76 1.78 -5.11
C ARG A 6 -22.37 1.19 -5.38
N LEU A 7 -21.50 1.16 -4.38
CA LEU A 7 -20.18 0.51 -4.43
C LEU A 7 -20.32 -0.98 -4.73
N PHE A 8 -21.24 -1.68 -4.06
CA PHE A 8 -21.53 -3.10 -4.31
C PHE A 8 -22.21 -3.37 -5.67
N LEU A 9 -23.04 -2.43 -6.15
CA LEU A 9 -23.75 -2.60 -7.43
C LEU A 9 -22.87 -2.28 -8.66
N HIS A 10 -21.89 -1.40 -8.52
CA HIS A 10 -21.00 -1.00 -9.63
C HIS A 10 -19.64 -1.71 -9.56
N GLY A 11 -19.04 -1.88 -8.39
CA GLY A 11 -17.80 -2.64 -8.19
C GLY A 11 -17.96 -4.17 -8.30
N GLY A 12 -18.88 -4.63 -9.15
CA GLY A 12 -19.26 -6.02 -9.32
C GLY A 12 -18.11 -6.94 -9.72
N TRP A 13 -18.41 -8.24 -9.79
CA TRP A 13 -17.49 -9.29 -10.22
C TRP A 13 -16.95 -9.01 -11.63
N LEU A 14 -15.74 -8.44 -11.70
CA LEU A 14 -15.03 -8.09 -12.94
C LEU A 14 -13.72 -8.89 -13.04
N PRO A 15 -13.78 -10.23 -13.14
CA PRO A 15 -12.60 -11.10 -13.04
C PRO A 15 -11.62 -10.94 -14.22
N ARG A 16 -12.03 -10.27 -15.29
CA ARG A 16 -11.21 -9.96 -16.46
C ARG A 16 -10.47 -8.63 -16.34
N ASP A 17 -10.81 -7.81 -15.36
CA ASP A 17 -10.20 -6.51 -15.14
C ASP A 17 -9.07 -6.61 -14.12
N LEU A 18 -7.89 -6.08 -14.47
CA LEU A 18 -6.71 -6.15 -13.62
C LEU A 18 -6.81 -5.18 -12.42
N ASN A 19 -7.40 -4.00 -12.60
CA ASN A 19 -7.60 -3.01 -11.53
C ASN A 19 -8.52 -3.58 -10.44
N TRP A 20 -9.53 -4.35 -10.83
CA TRP A 20 -10.41 -5.04 -9.89
C TRP A 20 -9.63 -6.01 -8.99
N TRP A 21 -8.78 -6.86 -9.56
CA TRP A 21 -7.93 -7.78 -8.78
C TRP A 21 -6.93 -7.06 -7.89
N ILE A 22 -6.32 -5.98 -8.38
CA ILE A 22 -5.43 -5.12 -7.59
C ILE A 22 -6.17 -4.59 -6.36
N GLY A 23 -7.37 -4.03 -6.54
CA GLY A 23 -8.21 -3.54 -5.45
C GLY A 23 -8.58 -4.63 -4.45
N VAL A 24 -8.98 -5.83 -4.91
CA VAL A 24 -9.30 -6.97 -4.04
C VAL A 24 -8.08 -7.40 -3.21
N LEU A 25 -6.92 -7.53 -3.82
CA LEU A 25 -5.69 -7.94 -3.12
C LEU A 25 -5.27 -6.91 -2.06
N PHE A 26 -5.31 -5.61 -2.39
CA PHE A 26 -5.07 -4.57 -1.39
C PHE A 26 -6.09 -4.60 -0.25
N ALA A 27 -7.38 -4.84 -0.54
CA ALA A 27 -8.40 -4.95 0.49
C ALA A 27 -8.14 -6.14 1.44
N ILE A 28 -7.77 -7.31 0.90
CA ILE A 28 -7.42 -8.49 1.71
C ILE A 28 -6.23 -8.18 2.62
N GLY A 29 -5.15 -7.62 2.05
CA GLY A 29 -3.97 -7.25 2.83
C GLY A 29 -4.29 -6.25 3.94
N ALA A 30 -5.07 -5.21 3.62
CA ALA A 30 -5.45 -4.17 4.56
C ALA A 30 -6.34 -4.70 5.70
N VAL A 31 -7.28 -5.61 5.43
CA VAL A 31 -8.10 -6.26 6.46
C VAL A 31 -7.24 -7.04 7.45
N LEU A 32 -6.25 -7.81 6.95
CA LEU A 32 -5.34 -8.56 7.80
C LEU A 32 -4.50 -7.62 8.69
N PHE A 33 -3.98 -6.52 8.12
CA PHE A 33 -3.25 -5.51 8.89
C PHE A 33 -4.11 -4.83 9.95
N CYS A 34 -5.37 -4.49 9.63
CA CYS A 34 -6.31 -3.98 10.61
C CYS A 34 -6.52 -4.97 11.76
N GLY A 35 -6.75 -6.25 11.42
CA GLY A 35 -6.91 -7.32 12.40
C GLY A 35 -5.70 -7.47 13.31
N ALA A 36 -4.50 -7.56 12.74
CA ALA A 36 -3.25 -7.65 13.49
C ALA A 36 -3.02 -6.43 14.40
N SER A 37 -3.29 -5.22 13.89
CA SER A 37 -3.15 -4.00 14.69
C SER A 37 -4.12 -3.96 15.86
N ILE A 38 -5.37 -4.38 15.66
CA ILE A 38 -6.38 -4.47 16.73
C ILE A 38 -5.95 -5.48 17.79
N LEU A 39 -5.46 -6.67 17.39
CA LEU A 39 -4.94 -7.67 18.31
C LEU A 39 -3.79 -7.11 19.17
N CYS A 40 -2.85 -6.38 18.55
CA CYS A 40 -1.77 -5.71 19.27
C CYS A 40 -2.27 -4.61 20.23
N LEU A 41 -3.22 -3.78 19.81
CA LEU A 41 -3.77 -2.70 20.65
C LEU A 41 -4.58 -3.22 21.84
N LEU A 42 -5.21 -4.38 21.69
CA LEU A 42 -5.96 -5.05 22.74
C LEU A 42 -5.07 -5.95 23.62
N ASP A 43 -3.78 -6.05 23.31
CA ASP A 43 -2.81 -6.94 23.96
C ASP A 43 -3.27 -8.41 24.00
N VAL A 44 -3.90 -8.88 22.92
CA VAL A 44 -4.39 -10.25 22.78
C VAL A 44 -3.75 -10.94 21.58
N ALA A 45 -3.27 -12.16 21.79
CA ALA A 45 -2.68 -12.99 20.73
C ALA A 45 -1.61 -12.26 19.89
N THR A 46 -0.75 -11.46 20.53
CA THR A 46 0.30 -10.65 19.88
C THR A 46 1.27 -11.49 19.04
N ALA A 47 1.59 -12.72 19.48
CA ALA A 47 2.38 -13.67 18.69
C ALA A 47 1.68 -14.05 17.37
N SER A 48 0.35 -14.20 17.39
CA SER A 48 -0.44 -14.44 16.18
C SER A 48 -0.56 -13.19 15.31
N ALA A 49 -0.50 -11.99 15.90
CA ALA A 49 -0.56 -10.74 15.15
C ALA A 49 0.62 -10.59 14.18
N SER A 50 1.85 -10.95 14.57
CA SER A 50 3.01 -10.95 13.66
C SER A 50 2.79 -11.85 12.43
N VAL A 51 2.21 -13.03 12.64
CA VAL A 51 1.84 -13.94 11.54
C VAL A 51 0.79 -13.32 10.64
N ILE A 52 -0.24 -12.67 11.21
CA ILE A 52 -1.30 -12.02 10.44
C ILE A 52 -0.75 -10.83 9.62
N TYR A 53 0.17 -10.04 10.17
CA TYR A 53 0.87 -9.00 9.41
C TYR A 53 1.64 -9.57 8.23
N PHE A 54 2.38 -10.66 8.42
CA PHE A 54 3.09 -11.32 7.32
C PHE A 54 2.14 -11.87 6.26
N LEU A 55 1.05 -12.53 6.66
CA LEU A 55 0.01 -12.99 5.73
C LEU A 55 -0.64 -11.83 4.97
N GLY A 56 -0.79 -10.67 5.60
CA GLY A 56 -1.29 -9.46 4.97
C GLY A 56 -0.31 -8.81 3.99
N SER A 57 1.00 -8.93 4.20
CA SER A 57 2.01 -8.27 3.35
C SER A 57 2.16 -8.95 1.99
N ILE A 58 1.83 -10.25 1.91
CA ILE A 58 1.84 -11.03 0.66
C ILE A 58 0.87 -10.44 -0.38
N PRO A 59 -0.45 -10.31 -0.13
CA PRO A 59 -1.37 -9.75 -1.12
C PRO A 59 -1.07 -8.28 -1.45
N PHE A 60 -0.58 -7.47 -0.50
CA PHE A 60 -0.06 -6.12 -0.79
C PHE A 60 1.05 -6.14 -1.85
N THR A 61 1.96 -7.11 -1.77
CA THR A 61 3.11 -7.22 -2.69
C THR A 61 2.68 -7.73 -4.05
N ILE A 62 1.75 -8.69 -4.08
CA ILE A 62 1.17 -9.16 -5.35
C ILE A 62 0.44 -8.00 -6.03
N ALA A 63 -0.40 -7.24 -5.31
CA ALA A 63 -1.10 -6.09 -5.85
C ALA A 63 -0.14 -5.02 -6.39
N ALA A 64 0.91 -4.67 -5.64
CA ALA A 64 1.92 -3.70 -6.06
C ALA A 64 2.70 -4.17 -7.31
N TYR A 65 3.01 -5.46 -7.40
CA TYR A 65 3.60 -6.04 -8.61
C TYR A 65 2.65 -5.94 -9.81
N LEU A 66 1.35 -6.23 -9.63
CA LEU A 66 0.37 -6.13 -10.71
C LEU A 66 0.20 -4.66 -11.18
N GLN A 67 0.24 -3.69 -10.27
CA GLN A 67 0.26 -2.26 -10.63
C GLN A 67 1.51 -1.89 -11.43
N LEU A 68 2.70 -2.35 -10.98
CA LEU A 68 3.95 -2.12 -11.71
C LEU A 68 3.92 -2.75 -13.10
N HIS A 69 3.42 -3.98 -13.20
CA HIS A 69 3.22 -4.67 -14.47
C HIS A 69 2.26 -3.90 -15.38
N GLN A 70 1.18 -3.33 -14.84
CA GLN A 70 0.24 -2.51 -15.62
C GLN A 70 0.89 -1.22 -16.13
N ALA A 71 1.62 -0.49 -15.26
CA ALA A 71 2.34 0.73 -15.64
C ALA A 71 3.42 0.46 -16.70
N ALA A 72 4.10 -0.68 -16.60
CA ALA A 72 5.11 -1.14 -17.56
C ALA A 72 4.54 -1.36 -18.97
N ASN A 73 3.30 -1.83 -19.06
CA ASN A 73 2.63 -2.19 -20.30
C ASN A 73 1.59 -1.15 -20.75
N ALA A 74 1.50 0.01 -20.09
CA ALA A 74 0.60 1.09 -20.51
C ALA A 74 0.95 1.59 -21.92
N ALA A 75 -0.06 1.90 -22.74
CA ALA A 75 0.16 2.42 -24.08
C ALA A 75 0.89 3.78 -24.04
N PRO A 76 1.84 4.05 -24.96
CA PRO A 76 2.45 5.37 -25.06
C PRO A 76 1.39 6.48 -25.27
N LEU A 77 1.65 7.68 -24.76
CA LEU A 77 0.80 8.86 -25.02
C LEU A 77 0.59 9.05 -26.54
N PRO A 78 -0.58 9.57 -26.98
CA PRO A 78 -0.92 9.72 -28.40
C PRO A 78 0.11 10.48 -29.25
N SER A 79 0.96 11.28 -28.61
CA SER A 79 2.00 12.12 -29.24
C SER A 79 3.33 11.39 -29.49
N ALA A 80 3.53 10.19 -28.95
CA ALA A 80 4.73 9.39 -29.18
C ALA A 80 4.62 8.61 -30.51
N PRO A 81 5.69 8.52 -31.32
CA PRO A 81 5.66 7.69 -32.53
C PRO A 81 5.23 6.27 -32.15
N LYS A 82 4.26 5.72 -32.88
CA LYS A 82 3.71 4.35 -32.71
C LYS A 82 4.79 3.28 -32.94
N ALA A 83 5.72 3.15 -32.01
CA ALA A 83 6.45 1.92 -31.81
C ALA A 83 5.51 1.01 -31.01
N VAL A 84 4.65 0.29 -31.73
CA VAL A 84 3.85 -0.80 -31.15
C VAL A 84 4.85 -1.89 -30.79
N SER A 85 5.48 -1.78 -29.61
CA SER A 85 6.16 -2.90 -28.99
C SER A 85 5.06 -3.89 -28.59
N THR A 86 4.92 -4.96 -29.35
CA THR A 86 4.07 -6.12 -29.03
C THR A 86 4.67 -7.00 -27.92
N GLN A 87 5.84 -6.62 -27.38
CA GLN A 87 6.47 -7.35 -26.28
C GLN A 87 5.85 -6.93 -24.95
N HIS A 88 5.12 -7.87 -24.35
CA HIS A 88 4.74 -7.80 -22.94
C HIS A 88 6.01 -7.81 -22.07
N SER A 89 6.17 -6.80 -21.23
CA SER A 89 7.26 -6.73 -20.26
C SER A 89 6.74 -7.07 -18.87
N TYR A 90 7.41 -8.00 -18.19
CA TYR A 90 7.03 -8.39 -16.83
C TYR A 90 7.23 -7.24 -15.82
N PHE A 91 8.26 -6.42 -16.01
CA PHE A 91 8.56 -5.26 -15.16
C PHE A 91 8.57 -3.93 -15.93
N GLY A 92 9.00 -3.94 -17.19
CA GLY A 92 9.30 -2.73 -17.95
C GLY A 92 10.41 -1.89 -17.33
N TRP A 93 10.88 -0.90 -18.07
CA TRP A 93 11.76 0.14 -17.53
C TRP A 93 11.30 1.48 -18.08
N ARG A 94 10.60 2.26 -17.25
CA ARG A 94 10.03 3.56 -17.63
C ARG A 94 10.32 4.62 -16.56
N PRO A 95 11.60 4.92 -16.24
CA PRO A 95 11.95 5.84 -15.16
C PRO A 95 11.56 7.30 -15.44
N HIS A 96 11.13 7.64 -16.65
CA HIS A 96 10.62 8.98 -17.00
C HIS A 96 9.10 9.11 -16.81
N ASP A 97 8.42 7.99 -16.55
CA ASP A 97 6.97 7.94 -16.34
C ASP A 97 6.67 7.97 -14.83
N VAL A 98 5.89 8.97 -14.41
CA VAL A 98 5.60 9.20 -12.99
C VAL A 98 4.80 8.05 -12.38
N GLY A 99 3.83 7.50 -13.12
CA GLY A 99 3.04 6.36 -12.69
C GLY A 99 3.86 5.08 -12.54
N TRP A 100 4.80 4.84 -13.46
CA TRP A 100 5.75 3.73 -13.32
C TRP A 100 6.66 3.91 -12.11
N LEU A 101 7.21 5.11 -11.86
CA LEU A 101 8.04 5.38 -10.68
C LEU A 101 7.25 5.20 -9.37
N SER A 102 6.00 5.64 -9.36
CA SER A 102 5.07 5.43 -8.24
C SER A 102 4.90 3.94 -7.96
N CYS A 103 4.54 3.15 -8.97
CA CYS A 103 4.37 1.70 -8.81
C CYS A 103 5.67 0.97 -8.46
N ALA A 104 6.81 1.42 -9.00
CA ALA A 104 8.12 0.80 -8.74
C ALA A 104 8.55 1.02 -7.28
N THR A 105 8.43 2.25 -6.79
CA THR A 105 8.73 2.58 -5.38
C THR A 105 7.76 1.87 -4.44
N GLN A 106 6.47 1.80 -4.77
CA GLN A 106 5.48 1.01 -4.04
C GLN A 106 5.90 -0.46 -3.94
N PHE A 107 6.24 -1.08 -5.08
CA PHE A 107 6.60 -2.50 -5.11
C PHE A 107 7.84 -2.79 -4.26
N VAL A 108 8.91 -2.01 -4.42
CA VAL A 108 10.12 -2.16 -3.58
C VAL A 108 9.78 -1.95 -2.09
N GLY A 109 8.94 -0.97 -1.77
CA GLY A 109 8.44 -0.76 -0.41
C GLY A 109 7.72 -1.99 0.14
N THR A 110 6.84 -2.65 -0.63
CA THR A 110 6.13 -3.86 -0.20
C THR A 110 7.05 -5.06 0.01
N VAL A 111 8.11 -5.19 -0.80
CA VAL A 111 9.13 -6.24 -0.62
C VAL A 111 9.88 -6.04 0.69
N LEU A 112 10.33 -4.81 0.98
CA LEU A 112 10.96 -4.49 2.27
C LEU A 112 9.99 -4.74 3.44
N PHE A 113 8.72 -4.39 3.27
CA PHE A 113 7.71 -4.64 4.29
C PHE A 113 7.49 -6.13 4.54
N ASN A 114 7.66 -7.00 3.53
CA ASN A 114 7.62 -8.47 3.71
C ASN A 114 8.81 -8.99 4.51
N PHE A 115 10.02 -8.48 4.26
CA PHE A 115 11.18 -8.86 5.07
C PHE A 115 10.96 -8.42 6.53
N ASN A 116 10.52 -7.18 6.74
CA ASN A 116 10.15 -6.67 8.05
C ASN A 116 9.13 -7.58 8.77
N THR A 117 8.00 -7.89 8.15
CA THR A 117 6.94 -8.70 8.80
C THR A 117 7.33 -10.16 8.98
N LEU A 118 8.17 -10.70 8.10
CA LEU A 118 8.75 -12.03 8.25
C LEU A 118 9.71 -12.09 9.44
N ASP A 119 10.65 -11.16 9.51
CA ASP A 119 11.68 -11.10 10.54
C ASP A 119 11.08 -10.76 11.91
N ALA A 120 9.96 -10.03 11.95
CA ALA A 120 9.19 -9.77 13.16
C ALA A 120 8.62 -11.04 13.83
N MET A 121 8.59 -12.18 13.12
CA MET A 121 8.20 -13.47 13.70
C MET A 121 9.36 -14.19 14.39
N ILE A 122 10.61 -13.72 14.24
CA ILE A 122 11.77 -14.34 14.88
C ILE A 122 11.73 -14.03 16.38
N PRO A 123 11.64 -15.05 17.26
CA PRO A 123 11.57 -14.81 18.69
C PRO A 123 12.93 -14.35 19.22
N SER A 124 12.91 -13.54 20.29
CA SER A 124 14.10 -13.18 21.08
C SER A 124 15.21 -12.44 20.31
N LEU A 125 14.85 -11.62 19.32
CA LEU A 125 15.82 -10.69 18.72
C LEU A 125 16.37 -9.74 19.78
N SER A 126 17.68 -9.46 19.71
CA SER A 126 18.27 -8.37 20.48
C SER A 126 17.72 -7.02 19.98
N TRP A 127 17.88 -5.96 20.77
CA TRP A 127 17.50 -4.60 20.34
C TRP A 127 18.11 -4.25 18.97
N PHE A 128 19.36 -4.64 18.72
CA PHE A 128 20.06 -4.42 17.46
C PHE A 128 19.50 -5.27 16.31
N GLY A 129 19.18 -6.54 16.58
CA GLY A 129 18.52 -7.41 15.60
C GLY A 129 17.15 -6.88 15.19
N GLN A 130 16.37 -6.40 16.16
CA GLN A 130 15.08 -5.77 15.91
C GLN A 130 15.22 -4.46 15.14
N ASP A 131 16.23 -3.64 15.44
CA ASP A 131 16.47 -2.40 14.73
C ASP A 131 16.91 -2.63 13.26
N LEU A 132 17.81 -3.60 13.05
CA LEU A 132 18.37 -3.89 11.73
C LEU A 132 17.41 -4.68 10.82
N LEU A 133 16.76 -5.73 11.33
CA LEU A 133 15.97 -6.66 10.52
C LEU A 133 14.49 -6.27 10.43
N VAL A 134 13.95 -5.60 11.45
CA VAL A 134 12.53 -5.26 11.52
C VAL A 134 12.36 -3.76 11.22
N TRP A 135 12.97 -2.91 12.04
CA TRP A 135 12.76 -1.47 11.93
C TRP A 135 13.34 -0.85 10.65
N THR A 136 14.58 -1.17 10.28
CA THR A 136 15.24 -0.59 9.09
C THR A 136 14.46 -0.82 7.80
N PRO A 137 14.06 -2.06 7.43
CA PRO A 137 13.24 -2.28 6.23
C PRO A 137 11.85 -1.66 6.35
N ASN A 138 11.24 -1.63 7.54
CA ASN A 138 9.98 -0.92 7.77
C ASN A 138 10.10 0.58 7.46
N PHE A 139 11.15 1.22 7.97
CA PHE A 139 11.39 2.66 7.81
C PHE A 139 11.68 3.04 6.36
N ILE A 140 12.58 2.31 5.70
CA ILE A 140 12.90 2.53 4.28
C ILE A 140 11.67 2.24 3.42
N GLY A 141 10.95 1.16 3.68
CA GLY A 141 9.70 0.82 2.99
C GLY A 141 8.64 1.92 3.12
N SER A 142 8.50 2.51 4.32
CA SER A 142 7.57 3.61 4.57
C SER A 142 7.94 4.89 3.83
N ILE A 143 9.24 5.19 3.67
CA ILE A 143 9.71 6.30 2.82
C ILE A 143 9.31 6.04 1.36
N LEU A 144 9.52 4.83 0.86
CA LEU A 144 9.16 4.46 -0.50
C LEU A 144 7.64 4.54 -0.74
N PHE A 145 6.82 4.13 0.23
CA PHE A 145 5.37 4.31 0.17
C PHE A 145 4.97 5.78 0.14
N LEU A 146 5.62 6.66 0.91
CA LEU A 146 5.37 8.10 0.84
C LEU A 146 5.72 8.68 -0.53
N ILE A 147 6.86 8.29 -1.10
CA ILE A 147 7.25 8.70 -2.45
C ILE A 147 6.19 8.23 -3.46
N SER A 148 5.86 6.94 -3.45
CA SER A 148 4.80 6.34 -4.27
C SER A 148 3.47 7.10 -4.18
N GLY A 149 2.94 7.25 -2.96
CA GLY A 149 1.66 7.91 -2.71
C GLY A 149 1.66 9.35 -3.18
N TYR A 150 2.76 10.08 -3.00
CA TYR A 150 2.88 11.46 -3.47
C TYR A 150 2.96 11.54 -4.99
N LEU A 151 3.73 10.66 -5.64
CA LEU A 151 3.81 10.58 -7.10
C LEU A 151 2.44 10.25 -7.73
N ALA A 152 1.70 9.29 -7.16
CA ALA A 152 0.34 8.97 -7.61
C ALA A 152 -0.61 10.17 -7.43
N PHE A 153 -0.52 10.88 -6.31
CA PHE A 153 -1.35 12.06 -6.04
C PHE A 153 -1.11 13.20 -7.04
N ILE A 154 0.15 13.51 -7.35
CA ILE A 154 0.48 14.57 -8.31
C ILE A 154 0.17 14.16 -9.76
N GLU A 155 0.24 12.86 -10.08
CA GLU A 155 -0.12 12.32 -11.39
C GLU A 155 -1.61 12.50 -11.67
N VAL A 156 -2.47 12.11 -10.72
CA VAL A 156 -3.93 12.30 -10.82
C VAL A 156 -4.30 13.77 -10.76
N GLY A 157 -3.63 14.55 -9.91
CA GLY A 157 -3.92 15.98 -9.75
C GLY A 157 -3.40 16.88 -10.87
N HIS A 158 -2.48 16.37 -11.71
CA HIS A 158 -1.68 17.14 -12.68
C HIS A 158 -1.03 18.41 -12.10
N ALA A 159 -0.75 18.40 -10.79
CA ALA A 159 -0.20 19.51 -10.04
C ALA A 159 0.46 19.00 -8.76
N TYR A 160 1.43 19.75 -8.21
CA TYR A 160 2.04 19.45 -6.91
C TYR A 160 1.04 19.45 -5.75
N TRP A 161 -0.09 20.14 -5.95
CA TRP A 161 -1.27 20.12 -5.09
C TRP A 161 -2.51 20.34 -5.94
N ALA A 162 -3.49 19.44 -5.80
CA ALA A 162 -4.79 19.54 -6.46
C ALA A 162 -5.92 19.24 -5.48
N TRP A 163 -7.04 19.94 -5.63
CA TRP A 163 -8.27 19.67 -4.89
C TRP A 163 -9.38 19.29 -5.86
N ALA A 164 -9.55 17.98 -6.09
CA ALA A 164 -10.52 17.45 -7.05
C ALA A 164 -11.50 16.46 -6.39
N PRO A 165 -12.33 16.89 -5.41
CA PRO A 165 -13.20 16.00 -4.64
C PRO A 165 -14.34 15.35 -5.47
N LYS A 166 -14.52 15.77 -6.73
CA LYS A 166 -15.46 15.16 -7.68
C LYS A 166 -14.86 13.95 -8.41
N ASP A 167 -13.54 13.78 -8.37
CA ASP A 167 -12.81 12.69 -9.00
C ASP A 167 -12.57 11.56 -7.99
N LEU A 168 -12.95 10.34 -8.37
CA LEU A 168 -12.79 9.16 -7.53
C LEU A 168 -11.31 8.76 -7.40
N SER A 169 -10.55 8.87 -8.49
CA SER A 169 -9.10 8.59 -8.54
C SER A 169 -8.32 9.53 -7.61
N TRP A 170 -8.79 10.78 -7.49
CA TRP A 170 -8.23 11.74 -6.53
C TRP A 170 -8.46 11.28 -5.08
N TRP A 171 -9.65 10.78 -4.75
CA TRP A 171 -9.92 10.24 -3.41
C TRP A 171 -9.08 8.99 -3.12
N ILE A 172 -8.92 8.08 -4.09
CA ILE A 172 -8.10 6.87 -3.94
C ILE A 172 -6.66 7.26 -3.59
N THR A 173 -6.05 8.13 -4.41
CA THR A 173 -4.65 8.56 -4.21
C THR A 173 -4.47 9.39 -2.94
N PHE A 174 -5.40 10.30 -2.62
CA PHE A 174 -5.35 11.10 -1.40
C PHE A 174 -5.46 10.25 -0.13
N ILE A 175 -6.41 9.31 -0.08
CA ILE A 175 -6.59 8.43 1.08
C ILE A 175 -5.38 7.50 1.24
N ASN A 176 -4.87 6.93 0.14
CA ASN A 176 -3.66 6.10 0.19
C ASN A 176 -2.44 6.90 0.66
N LEU A 177 -2.29 8.17 0.24
CA LEU A 177 -1.23 9.06 0.73
C LEU A 177 -1.34 9.32 2.25
N LEU A 178 -2.55 9.53 2.78
CA LEU A 178 -2.77 9.58 4.23
C LEU A 178 -2.38 8.26 4.91
N GLY A 179 -2.65 7.12 4.27
CA GLY A 179 -2.21 5.81 4.73
C GLY A 179 -0.68 5.69 4.81
N CYS A 180 0.03 6.15 3.77
CA CYS A 180 1.49 6.18 3.72
C CYS A 180 2.08 7.06 4.83
N ALA A 181 1.48 8.23 5.08
CA ALA A 181 1.87 9.09 6.20
C ALA A 181 1.65 8.40 7.55
N GLY A 182 0.54 7.67 7.73
CA GLY A 182 0.29 6.85 8.91
C GLY A 182 1.37 5.79 9.14
N PHE A 183 1.72 5.00 8.12
CA PHE A 183 2.80 4.02 8.23
C PHE A 183 4.16 4.66 8.52
N MET A 184 4.47 5.81 7.94
CA MET A 184 5.71 6.53 8.24
C MET A 184 5.76 7.01 9.69
N ILE A 185 4.68 7.59 10.21
CA ILE A 185 4.60 8.01 11.62
C ILE A 185 4.77 6.78 12.53
N SER A 186 4.10 5.67 12.19
CA SER A 186 4.26 4.40 12.90
C SER A 186 5.72 3.93 12.92
N ALA A 187 6.41 3.94 11.77
CA ALA A 187 7.80 3.52 11.65
C ALA A 187 8.77 4.42 12.45
N VAL A 188 8.57 5.73 12.44
CA VAL A 188 9.33 6.67 13.29
C VAL A 188 9.14 6.33 14.77
N LEU A 189 7.90 6.04 15.17
CA LEU A 189 7.58 5.68 16.55
C LEU A 189 7.99 4.24 16.90
N ALA A 190 8.36 3.40 15.94
CA ALA A 190 8.76 2.00 16.16
C ALA A 190 10.27 1.79 16.37
N ILE A 191 11.11 2.83 16.30
CA ILE A 191 12.57 2.68 16.46
C ILE A 191 13.00 1.97 17.76
N THR A 192 13.77 0.89 17.65
CA THR A 192 14.17 0.11 18.82
C THR A 192 15.48 0.67 19.36
N LEU A 193 15.45 1.24 20.57
CA LEU A 193 16.63 1.78 21.24
C LEU A 193 17.07 0.84 22.38
N PRO A 194 18.34 0.89 22.81
CA PRO A 194 18.79 0.15 23.99
C PRO A 194 17.94 0.50 25.22
N GLY A 195 17.40 -0.52 25.90
CA GLY A 195 16.56 -0.36 27.08
C GLY A 195 15.17 -0.96 26.91
N GLN A 196 14.26 -0.63 27.83
CA GLN A 196 12.86 -1.06 27.74
C GLN A 196 12.09 -0.16 26.77
N PRO A 197 11.29 -0.71 25.84
CA PRO A 197 10.45 0.09 24.96
C PRO A 197 9.46 0.95 25.76
N ASP A 198 9.27 2.20 25.33
CA ASP A 198 8.19 3.04 25.87
C ASP A 198 6.82 2.45 25.45
N PRO A 199 5.97 2.02 26.40
CA PRO A 199 4.68 1.43 26.10
C PRO A 199 3.74 2.39 25.36
N VAL A 200 3.79 3.68 25.67
CA VAL A 200 2.94 4.69 25.01
C VAL A 200 3.37 4.83 23.56
N ARG A 201 4.67 4.95 23.33
CA ARG A 201 5.23 5.08 21.98
C ARG A 201 4.91 3.86 21.11
N THR A 202 5.01 2.66 21.67
CA THR A 202 4.64 1.41 21.01
C THR A 202 3.15 1.37 20.66
N THR A 203 2.29 1.72 21.62
CA THR A 203 0.83 1.79 21.40
C THR A 203 0.47 2.77 20.30
N VAL A 204 1.06 3.97 20.32
CA VAL A 204 0.80 5.00 19.30
C VAL A 204 1.34 4.56 17.94
N SER A 205 2.50 3.90 17.89
CA SER A 205 3.02 3.30 16.64
C SER A 205 2.00 2.32 16.03
N VAL A 206 1.49 1.37 16.81
CA VAL A 206 0.48 0.41 16.34
C VAL A 206 -0.83 1.11 15.94
N ALA A 207 -1.26 2.15 16.65
CA ALA A 207 -2.45 2.93 16.29
C ALA A 207 -2.30 3.61 14.92
N PHE A 208 -1.11 4.12 14.59
CA PHE A 208 -0.81 4.67 13.27
C PHE A 208 -0.69 3.59 12.19
N THR A 209 -0.22 2.38 12.52
CA THR A 209 -0.30 1.22 11.62
C THR A 209 -1.75 0.88 11.30
N LEU A 210 -2.64 0.87 12.29
CA LEU A 210 -4.08 0.65 12.10
C LEU A 210 -4.70 1.74 11.23
N GLN A 211 -4.40 3.01 11.49
CA GLN A 211 -4.88 4.12 10.66
C GLN A 211 -4.39 4.01 9.21
N GLY A 212 -3.13 3.61 9.01
CA GLY A 212 -2.56 3.31 7.70
C GLY A 212 -3.37 2.22 6.99
N ALA A 213 -3.58 1.10 7.66
CA ALA A 213 -4.34 -0.04 7.14
C ALA A 213 -5.79 0.31 6.80
N ILE A 214 -6.48 1.09 7.64
CA ILE A 214 -7.85 1.58 7.36
C ILE A 214 -7.85 2.45 6.11
N SER A 215 -6.86 3.34 5.96
CA SER A 215 -6.77 4.22 4.80
C SER A 215 -6.58 3.40 3.51
N PHE A 216 -5.63 2.45 3.50
CA PHE A 216 -5.45 1.54 2.36
C PHE A 216 -6.68 0.67 2.08
N LEU A 217 -7.40 0.22 3.11
CA LEU A 217 -8.65 -0.51 2.93
C LEU A 217 -9.70 0.36 2.23
N LEU A 218 -9.88 1.61 2.67
CA LEU A 218 -10.81 2.54 2.04
C LEU A 218 -10.40 2.84 0.59
N GLY A 219 -9.13 3.10 0.33
CA GLY A 219 -8.61 3.30 -1.03
C GLY A 219 -8.85 2.08 -1.92
N ALA A 220 -8.54 0.88 -1.44
CA ALA A 220 -8.75 -0.37 -2.16
C ALA A 220 -10.24 -0.63 -2.49
N LEU A 221 -11.14 -0.34 -1.55
CA LEU A 221 -12.58 -0.46 -1.77
C LEU A 221 -13.11 0.56 -2.79
N LEU A 222 -12.47 1.73 -2.92
CA LEU A 222 -12.79 2.72 -3.95
C LEU A 222 -12.22 2.35 -5.32
N MET A 223 -11.18 1.52 -5.41
CA MET A 223 -10.69 1.00 -6.71
C MET A 223 -11.71 0.08 -7.40
N LEU A 224 -12.53 -0.66 -6.63
CA LEU A 224 -13.54 -1.56 -7.20
C LEU A 224 -14.58 -0.87 -8.10
N PRO A 225 -15.28 0.20 -7.65
CA PRO A 225 -16.17 0.97 -8.52
C PRO A 225 -15.42 1.79 -9.59
N GLU A 226 -14.16 2.18 -9.38
CA GLU A 226 -13.36 2.87 -10.41
C GLU A 226 -13.10 1.95 -11.60
N ALA A 227 -12.67 0.70 -11.33
CA ALA A 227 -12.51 -0.33 -12.34
C ALA A 227 -13.80 -0.55 -13.15
N SER A 228 -14.96 -0.51 -12.49
CA SER A 228 -16.25 -0.63 -13.17
C SER A 228 -16.58 0.54 -14.09
N GLN A 229 -16.21 1.77 -13.71
CA GLN A 229 -16.43 2.96 -14.53
C GLN A 229 -15.52 2.99 -15.76
N ALA A 230 -14.35 2.37 -15.69
CA ALA A 230 -13.43 2.27 -16.82
C ALA A 230 -13.91 1.28 -17.90
N VAL A 231 -14.78 0.33 -17.54
CA VAL A 231 -15.29 -0.71 -18.46
C VAL A 231 -16.69 -0.36 -19.01
N ALA A 232 -17.41 0.59 -18.39
CA ALA A 232 -18.77 1.01 -18.78
C ALA A 232 -18.77 2.04 -19.92
#